data_AF-A0A953TI68-F1
#
_entry.id   AF-A0A953TI68-F1
#
_cell.length_a   1.000
_cell.length_b   1.000
_cell.length_c   1.000
_cell.angle_alpha   90.00
_cell.angle_beta   90.00
_cell.angle_gamma   90.00
#
_symmetry.space_group_name_H-M   'P 1'
#
loop_
_entity.id
_entity.type
_entity.pdbx_description
1 polymer ?
#
loop_
_entity_poly.entity_id
_entity_poly.type
_entity_poly.pdbx_seq_one_letter_code
_entity_poly.pdbx_strand_id
1 'polypeptide(L)'
;MGGAAPPEQDVSRGIDGMANVLSHELEEAISDPDLNAWFDSSGQENGDKCNFNFGATSTCNANGLCTTAGTSAGAKYNQTFGSSNWMLQQNWRNSGGGACAQHL
;
A
#
# COMPACT_ATOMS: atom_id res chain seq x y z
N MET A 1 9.34 32.34 17.21
CA MET A 1 10.41 31.33 17.29
C MET A 1 10.18 30.51 18.55
N GLY A 2 10.17 29.18 18.43
CA GLY A 2 10.16 28.27 19.58
C GLY A 2 8.91 27.40 19.69
N GLY A 3 9.00 26.18 19.18
CA GLY A 3 8.02 25.11 19.31
C GLY A 3 8.40 24.02 18.31
N ALA A 4 9.17 23.05 18.76
CA ALA A 4 9.72 21.98 17.92
C ALA A 4 8.63 21.34 17.05
N ALA A 5 8.93 21.12 15.77
CA ALA A 5 8.14 20.21 14.96
C ALA A 5 8.13 18.85 15.68
N PRO A 6 6.95 18.25 15.92
CA PRO A 6 6.89 16.93 16.53
C PRO A 6 7.64 15.91 15.65
N PRO A 7 8.24 14.87 16.23
CA PRO A 7 8.96 13.86 15.47
C PRO A 7 8.01 13.24 14.44
N GLU A 8 8.49 13.21 13.20
CA GLU A 8 7.98 12.43 12.06
C GLU A 8 7.54 11.03 12.53
N GLN A 9 6.24 10.76 12.42
CA GLN A 9 5.60 9.52 12.90
C GLN A 9 4.38 9.28 12.01
N ASP A 10 4.67 8.67 10.87
CA ASP A 10 3.82 8.47 9.71
C ASP A 10 2.99 7.20 9.81
N VAL A 11 1.76 7.35 10.31
CA VAL A 11 0.60 6.59 9.82
C VAL A 11 -0.49 7.63 9.57
N SER A 12 -0.25 8.49 8.59
CA SER A 12 -1.23 9.47 8.10
C SER A 12 -1.95 8.84 6.92
N ARG A 13 -3.29 8.94 6.86
CA ARG A 13 -4.08 8.52 5.69
C ARG A 13 -3.55 9.10 4.38
N GLY A 14 -2.91 10.27 4.44
CA GLY A 14 -2.24 10.88 3.28
C GLY A 14 -0.98 10.14 2.85
N ILE A 15 -0.16 9.69 3.79
CA ILE A 15 1.09 8.97 3.51
C ILE A 15 0.81 7.55 3.04
N ASP A 16 -0.14 6.86 3.69
CA ASP A 16 -0.65 5.58 3.19
C ASP A 16 -1.22 5.73 1.78
N GLY A 17 -2.01 6.78 1.53
CA GLY A 17 -2.54 7.06 0.20
C GLY A 17 -1.45 7.28 -0.86
N MET A 18 -0.43 8.08 -0.54
CA MET A 18 0.71 8.31 -1.44
C MET A 18 1.50 7.02 -1.69
N ALA A 19 1.82 6.27 -0.64
CA ALA A 19 2.56 5.01 -0.76
C ALA A 19 1.77 3.96 -1.56
N ASN A 20 0.45 3.90 -1.37
CA ASN A 20 -0.43 3.04 -2.15
C ASN A 20 -0.38 3.37 -3.65
N VAL A 21 -0.54 4.65 -4.00
CA VAL A 21 -0.47 5.08 -5.41
C VAL A 21 0.93 4.84 -5.97
N LEU A 22 1.99 5.24 -5.28
CA LEU A 22 3.35 4.99 -5.75
C LEU A 22 3.64 3.50 -5.97
N SER A 23 3.16 2.63 -5.09
CA SER A 23 3.29 1.19 -5.27
C SER A 23 2.50 0.66 -6.47
N HIS A 24 1.29 1.20 -6.71
CA HIS A 24 0.47 0.87 -7.87
C HIS A 24 1.19 1.20 -9.17
N GLU A 25 1.56 2.47 -9.33
CA GLU A 25 2.19 2.98 -10.56
C GLU A 25 3.58 2.36 -10.79
N LEU A 26 4.32 2.07 -9.72
CA LEU A 26 5.65 1.45 -9.85
C LEU A 26 5.56 0.02 -10.38
N GLU A 27 4.60 -0.76 -9.93
CA GLU A 27 4.39 -2.13 -10.40
C GLU A 27 3.98 -2.17 -11.88
N GLU A 28 3.17 -1.20 -12.30
CA GLU A 28 2.76 -1.02 -13.69
C GLU A 28 3.95 -0.59 -14.55
N ALA A 29 4.69 0.44 -14.12
CA ALA A 29 5.89 0.91 -14.82
C ALA A 29 6.99 -0.15 -14.94
N ILE A 30 7.11 -1.08 -13.98
CA ILE A 30 8.05 -2.21 -14.07
C ILE A 30 7.61 -3.22 -15.13
N SER A 31 6.30 -3.50 -15.23
CA SER A 31 5.77 -4.46 -16.19
C SER A 31 5.58 -3.90 -17.61
N ASP A 32 5.32 -2.60 -17.73
CA ASP A 32 5.05 -1.91 -18.99
C ASP A 32 5.44 -0.43 -18.96
N PRO A 33 6.74 -0.11 -19.00
CA PRO A 33 7.21 1.28 -18.92
C PRO A 33 6.78 2.17 -20.09
N ASP A 34 6.40 1.59 -21.23
CA ASP A 34 6.06 2.29 -22.47
C ASP A 34 4.55 2.23 -22.80
N LEU A 35 3.74 1.67 -21.89
CA LEU A 35 2.28 1.48 -22.05
C LEU A 35 1.90 0.76 -23.36
N ASN A 36 2.70 -0.23 -23.77
CA ASN A 36 2.52 -0.95 -25.03
C ASN A 36 2.60 -2.48 -24.90
N ALA A 37 2.57 -2.98 -23.67
CA ALA A 37 2.79 -4.37 -23.33
C ALA A 37 1.68 -4.92 -22.41
N TRP A 38 1.95 -5.16 -21.12
CA TRP A 38 1.21 -6.11 -20.26
C TRP A 38 -0.17 -5.60 -19.79
N PHE A 39 -1.13 -5.54 -20.70
CA PHE A 39 -2.56 -5.35 -20.41
C PHE A 39 -3.36 -6.63 -20.64
N ASP A 40 -4.48 -6.75 -19.94
CA ASP A 40 -5.51 -7.73 -20.30
C ASP A 40 -6.44 -7.25 -21.41
N SER A 41 -7.41 -8.09 -21.79
CA SER A 41 -8.41 -7.75 -22.81
C SER A 41 -9.33 -6.57 -22.44
N SER A 42 -9.33 -6.16 -21.18
CA SER A 42 -10.08 -5.01 -20.66
C SER A 42 -9.19 -3.77 -20.52
N GLY A 43 -7.92 -3.85 -20.90
CA GLY A 43 -6.96 -2.74 -20.80
C GLY A 43 -6.44 -2.49 -19.40
N GLN A 44 -6.55 -3.46 -18.48
CA GLN A 44 -6.05 -3.32 -17.11
C GLN A 44 -4.63 -3.87 -17.00
N GLU A 45 -3.76 -3.10 -16.34
CA GLU A 45 -2.43 -3.54 -15.91
C GLU A 45 -2.52 -4.39 -14.63
N ASN A 46 -1.37 -4.82 -14.10
CA ASN A 46 -1.28 -5.60 -12.87
C ASN A 46 -1.79 -4.83 -11.64
N GLY A 47 -1.45 -3.55 -11.49
CA GLY A 47 -1.89 -2.68 -10.40
C GLY A 47 -3.39 -2.42 -10.44
N ASP A 48 -3.92 -2.07 -11.61
CA ASP A 48 -5.34 -1.86 -11.89
C ASP A 48 -6.24 -3.01 -11.46
N LYS A 49 -5.87 -4.24 -11.79
CA LYS A 49 -6.65 -5.45 -11.50
C LYS A 49 -6.99 -5.63 -10.03
N CYS A 50 -6.18 -5.03 -9.15
CA CYS A 50 -6.30 -5.13 -7.70
C CYS A 50 -6.48 -3.76 -7.04
N ASN A 51 -6.81 -2.73 -7.81
CA ASN A 51 -6.98 -1.39 -7.31
C ASN A 51 -8.00 -1.35 -6.15
N PHE A 52 -7.62 -0.68 -5.06
CA PHE A 52 -8.36 -0.61 -3.80
C PHE A 52 -8.68 -1.94 -3.12
N ASN A 53 -8.09 -3.06 -3.55
CA ASN A 53 -8.22 -4.35 -2.88
C ASN A 53 -7.07 -4.55 -1.88
N PHE A 54 -7.29 -4.18 -0.62
CA PHE A 54 -6.28 -4.24 0.44
C PHE A 54 -6.12 -5.61 1.11
N GLY A 55 -6.94 -6.60 0.77
CA GLY A 55 -6.87 -7.92 1.38
C GLY A 55 -7.09 -7.91 2.90
N ALA A 56 -6.37 -8.78 3.61
CA ALA A 56 -6.44 -8.87 5.07
C ALA A 56 -5.72 -7.67 5.72
N THR A 57 -6.34 -7.09 6.75
CA THR A 57 -5.80 -5.92 7.47
C THR A 57 -5.69 -6.19 8.97
N SER A 58 -4.71 -5.56 9.58
CA SER A 58 -4.53 -5.46 11.03
C SER A 58 -4.95 -4.08 11.50
N THR A 59 -5.40 -3.99 12.77
CA THR A 59 -5.67 -2.71 13.41
C THR A 59 -4.45 -2.27 14.19
N CYS A 60 -4.09 -1.00 14.04
CA CYS A 60 -3.11 -0.37 14.91
C CYS A 60 -3.53 -0.52 16.37
N ASN A 61 -2.61 -1.07 17.15
CA ASN A 61 -2.75 -1.24 18.59
C ASN A 61 -1.48 -0.74 19.28
N ALA A 62 -1.56 -0.49 20.58
CA ALA A 62 -0.47 0.09 21.36
C ALA A 62 0.81 -0.77 21.44
N ASN A 63 0.77 -2.02 20.94
CA ASN A 63 1.89 -2.95 20.92
C ASN A 63 2.52 -3.11 19.52
N GLY A 64 2.06 -2.35 18.52
CA GLY A 64 2.56 -2.41 17.14
C GLY A 64 3.53 -1.26 16.79
N LEU A 65 4.04 -1.28 15.55
CA LEU A 65 4.83 -0.19 14.96
C LEU A 65 3.98 1.06 14.63
N CYS A 66 2.70 1.06 15.01
CA CYS A 66 1.80 2.17 14.77
C CYS A 66 2.01 3.30 15.78
N THR A 67 1.90 4.52 15.30
CA THR A 67 2.03 5.74 16.10
C THR A 67 0.85 5.92 17.06
N THR A 68 1.01 6.76 18.07
CA THR A 68 -0.09 7.09 19.02
C THR A 68 -1.32 7.64 18.30
N ALA A 69 -1.11 8.45 17.25
CA ALA A 69 -2.19 8.98 16.42
C ALA A 69 -2.90 7.86 15.65
N GLY A 70 -2.14 6.96 15.01
CA GLY A 70 -2.68 5.80 14.30
C GLY A 70 -3.47 4.86 15.22
N THR A 71 -2.98 4.63 16.44
CA THR A 71 -3.67 3.82 17.45
C THR A 71 -4.97 4.49 17.91
N SER A 72 -4.93 5.79 18.22
CA SER A 72 -6.12 6.55 18.64
C SER A 72 -7.20 6.60 17.55
N ALA A 73 -6.79 6.64 16.28
CA ALA A 73 -7.69 6.65 15.13
C ALA A 73 -8.20 5.26 14.73
N GLY A 74 -7.70 4.17 15.34
CA GLY A 74 -8.01 2.81 14.90
C GLY A 74 -7.55 2.51 13.47
N ALA A 75 -6.43 3.12 13.06
CA ALA A 75 -5.88 2.98 11.72
C ALA A 75 -5.63 1.50 11.37
N LYS A 76 -5.69 1.20 10.07
CA LYS A 76 -5.48 -0.14 9.54
C LYS A 76 -4.20 -0.17 8.74
N TYR A 77 -3.54 -1.31 8.73
CA TYR A 77 -2.38 -1.60 7.89
C TYR A 77 -2.45 -3.05 7.44
N ASN A 78 -1.77 -3.39 6.36
CA ASN A 78 -1.70 -4.75 5.85
C ASN A 78 -0.28 -5.19 5.48
N GLN A 79 0.70 -4.28 5.52
CA GLN A 79 2.11 -4.55 5.28
C GLN A 79 2.97 -3.93 6.37
N THR A 80 4.08 -4.61 6.68
CA THR A 80 5.10 -4.13 7.60
C THR A 80 6.45 -4.26 6.91
N PHE A 81 7.09 -3.13 6.65
CA PHE A 81 8.43 -3.07 6.06
C PHE A 81 9.39 -2.42 7.05
N GLY A 82 10.37 -3.18 7.51
CA GLY A 82 11.27 -2.74 8.57
C GLY A 82 10.49 -2.36 9.83
N SER A 83 10.61 -1.10 10.24
CA SER A 83 9.95 -0.54 11.42
C SER A 83 8.68 0.26 11.11
N SER A 84 8.14 0.17 9.90
CA SER A 84 6.97 0.95 9.47
C SER A 84 5.83 0.04 9.00
N ASN A 85 4.61 0.46 9.32
CA ASN A 85 3.38 -0.17 8.86
C ASN A 85 2.77 0.66 7.73
N TRP A 86 2.27 -0.03 6.70
CA TRP A 86 1.71 0.58 5.51
C TRP A 86 0.37 -0.05 5.16
N MET A 87 -0.49 0.76 4.55
CA MET A 87 -1.74 0.30 3.95
C MET A 87 -1.62 0.36 2.42
N LEU A 88 -1.29 -0.77 1.81
CA LEU A 88 -1.05 -0.88 0.37
C LEU A 88 -2.02 -1.86 -0.28
N GLN A 89 -2.54 -1.54 -1.46
CA GLN A 89 -3.35 -2.48 -2.22
C GLN A 89 -2.55 -3.74 -2.55
N GLN A 90 -3.27 -4.81 -2.88
CA GLN A 90 -2.66 -6.00 -3.45
C GLN A 90 -2.24 -5.75 -4.91
N ASN A 91 -1.36 -6.60 -5.42
CA ASN A 91 -1.02 -6.64 -6.85
C ASN A 91 -1.54 -7.93 -7.49
N TRP A 92 -1.73 -7.92 -8.81
CA TRP A 92 -2.12 -9.10 -9.55
C TRP A 92 -0.97 -10.11 -9.64
N ARG A 93 -1.17 -11.28 -9.04
CA ARG A 93 -0.26 -12.42 -9.20
C ARG A 93 -0.75 -13.31 -10.33
N ASN A 94 -0.01 -13.35 -11.45
CA ASN A 94 -0.29 -14.23 -12.58
C ASN A 94 0.15 -15.69 -12.33
N SER A 95 -0.43 -16.34 -11.32
CA SER A 95 -0.17 -17.74 -11.00
C SER A 95 -1.40 -18.43 -10.44
N GLY A 96 -1.67 -19.67 -10.90
CA GLY A 96 -2.81 -20.47 -10.46
C GLY A 96 -4.18 -19.97 -10.93
N GLY A 97 -4.26 -19.34 -12.11
CA GLY A 97 -5.49 -18.73 -12.62
C GLY A 97 -5.65 -17.24 -12.29
N GLY A 98 -4.70 -16.67 -11.54
CA GLY A 98 -4.65 -15.25 -11.26
C GLY A 98 -5.45 -14.84 -10.03
N ALA A 99 -4.84 -14.04 -9.16
CA ALA A 99 -5.50 -13.49 -7.99
C ALA A 99 -4.78 -12.24 -7.49
N CYS A 100 -5.52 -11.37 -6.81
CA CYS A 100 -4.92 -10.34 -5.98
C CYS A 100 -4.25 -10.98 -4.77
N ALA A 101 -2.98 -10.64 -4.56
CA ALA A 101 -2.21 -11.09 -3.41
C ALA A 101 -1.33 -9.95 -2.90
N GLN A 102 -1.09 -9.94 -1.60
CA GLN A 102 -0.02 -9.14 -1.02
C GLN A 102 1.33 -9.67 -1.49
N HIS A 103 2.28 -8.76 -1.73
CA HIS A 103 3.67 -9.13 -1.98
C HIS A 103 4.21 -9.84 -0.72
N LEU A 104 4.88 -10.98 -0.89
CA LEU A 104 5.46 -11.77 0.20
C LEU A 104 6.91 -11.36 0.48
#